data_AF-A0A524N236-F1
#
_entry.id   AF-A0A524N236-F1
#
_cell.length_a   1.000
_cell.length_b   1.000
_cell.length_c   1.000
_cell.angle_alpha   90.00
_cell.angle_beta   90.00
_cell.angle_gamma   90.00
#
_symmetry.space_group_name_H-M   'P 1'
#
loop_
_entity.id
_entity.type
_entity.pdbx_description
1 polymer ?
#
loop_
_entity_poly.entity_id
_entity_poly.type
_entity_poly.pdbx_seq_one_letter_code
_entity_poly.pdbx_strand_id
1 'polypeptide(L)'
;MRVQKTPDLHSWKKIGDMHTALGKDFSLYESPDGTKLAQVDSDMLIHMIIADGKPVYMSPKVVDALKRVSEIKRFLREKAKRPER
;
A
#
# COMPACT_ATOMS: atom_id res chain seq x y z
N MET A 1 13.15 -10.57 -16.84
CA MET A 1 12.01 -10.24 -15.96
C MET A 1 12.06 -8.78 -15.60
N ARG A 2 11.02 -7.99 -15.92
CA ARG A 2 10.94 -6.56 -15.56
C ARG A 2 10.37 -6.47 -14.14
N VAL A 3 11.22 -6.20 -13.16
CA VAL A 3 10.78 -5.96 -11.77
C VAL A 3 10.06 -4.62 -11.76
N GLN A 4 8.73 -4.64 -11.58
CA GLN A 4 7.99 -3.41 -11.34
C GLN A 4 8.36 -2.91 -9.94
N LYS A 5 9.08 -1.78 -9.87
CA LYS A 5 9.33 -1.09 -8.60
C LYS A 5 7.98 -0.76 -7.98
N THR A 6 7.76 -1.20 -6.74
CA THR A 6 6.63 -0.74 -5.94
C THR A 6 6.67 0.78 -5.83
N PRO A 7 5.57 1.49 -6.14
CA PRO A 7 5.55 2.95 -6.07
C PRO A 7 5.78 3.44 -4.64
N ASP A 8 6.58 4.49 -4.49
CA ASP A 8 6.78 5.15 -3.20
C ASP A 8 5.57 6.04 -2.88
N LEU A 9 4.70 5.53 -2.00
CA LEU A 9 3.47 6.21 -1.58
C LEU A 9 3.72 7.55 -0.87
N HIS A 10 4.93 7.85 -0.37
CA HIS A 10 5.20 9.15 0.27
C HIS A 10 5.09 10.33 -0.70
N SER A 11 5.26 10.06 -2.00
CA SER A 11 5.08 11.05 -3.05
C SER A 11 3.63 11.18 -3.53
N TRP A 12 2.76 10.24 -3.15
CA TRP A 12 1.39 10.17 -3.65
C TRP A 12 0.46 10.98 -2.76
N LYS A 13 -0.49 11.68 -3.38
CA LYS A 13 -1.44 12.53 -2.68
C LYS A 13 -2.66 11.71 -2.28
N LYS A 14 -3.02 11.71 -1.00
CA LYS A 14 -4.32 11.15 -0.55
C LYS A 14 -5.44 12.03 -1.12
N ILE A 15 -6.36 11.43 -1.85
CA ILE A 15 -7.47 12.14 -2.50
C ILE A 15 -8.83 11.81 -1.88
N GLY A 16 -8.92 10.75 -1.07
CA GLY A 16 -10.16 10.41 -0.38
C GLY A 16 -10.09 9.14 0.43
N ASP A 17 -11.20 8.86 1.11
CA ASP A 17 -11.45 7.63 1.83
C ASP A 17 -12.62 6.89 1.19
N MET A 18 -12.57 5.56 1.20
CA MET A 18 -13.54 4.68 0.57
C MET A 18 -13.96 3.61 1.56
N HIS A 19 -15.26 3.53 1.82
CA HIS A 19 -15.87 2.47 2.60
C HIS A 19 -16.51 1.45 1.65
N THR A 20 -16.11 0.19 1.75
CA THR A 20 -16.69 -0.88 0.92
C THR A 20 -17.96 -1.44 1.54
N ALA A 21 -18.85 -2.01 0.72
CA ALA A 21 -20.05 -2.70 1.20
C ALA A 21 -19.76 -3.89 2.14
N LEU A 22 -18.51 -4.38 2.18
CA LEU A 22 -18.05 -5.42 3.09
C LEU A 22 -17.48 -4.86 4.40
N GLY A 23 -17.66 -3.57 4.68
CA GLY A 23 -17.22 -2.93 5.92
C GLY A 23 -15.72 -2.69 6.01
N LYS A 24 -14.98 -2.77 4.89
CA LYS A 24 -13.54 -2.44 4.86
C LYS A 24 -13.33 -0.99 4.44
N ASP A 25 -12.46 -0.32 5.18
CA ASP A 25 -11.99 1.03 4.89
C ASP A 25 -10.70 1.00 4.07
N PHE A 26 -10.65 1.88 3.07
CA PHE A 26 -9.47 2.14 2.26
C PHE A 26 -9.27 3.64 2.10
N SER A 27 -8.04 4.05 1.84
CA SER A 27 -7.70 5.37 1.36
C SER A 27 -7.32 5.29 -0.12
N LEU A 28 -7.71 6.31 -0.88
CA LEU A 28 -7.35 6.48 -2.27
C LEU A 28 -6.20 7.47 -2.39
N TYR A 29 -5.20 7.10 -3.17
CA TYR A 29 -4.01 7.91 -3.43
C TYR A 29 -3.85 8.13 -4.93
N GLU A 30 -3.51 9.34 -5.32
CA GLU A 30 -3.19 9.71 -6.71
C GLU A 30 -1.68 9.85 -6.88
N SER A 31 -1.15 9.32 -7.98
CA SER A 31 0.26 9.47 -8.32
C SER A 31 0.60 10.92 -8.66
N PRO A 32 1.87 11.36 -8.44
CA PRO A 32 2.30 12.71 -8.79
C PRO A 32 2.05 13.12 -10.24
N ASP A 33 2.08 12.14 -11.15
CA ASP A 33 1.84 12.32 -12.58
C ASP A 33 0.34 12.30 -12.96
N GLY A 34 -0.57 12.08 -12.01
CA GLY A 34 -2.02 12.01 -12.23
C GLY A 34 -2.49 10.80 -13.05
N THR A 35 -1.58 9.88 -13.42
CA THR A 35 -1.91 8.75 -14.30
C THR A 35 -2.45 7.53 -13.56
N LYS A 36 -2.28 7.48 -12.23
CA LYS A 36 -2.60 6.31 -11.41
C LYS A 36 -3.36 6.66 -10.15
N LEU A 37 -4.27 5.77 -9.81
CA LEU A 37 -4.96 5.77 -8.52
C LEU A 37 -4.65 4.47 -7.79
N ALA A 38 -4.25 4.56 -6.52
CA ALA A 38 -3.99 3.43 -5.67
C ALA A 38 -5.05 3.33 -4.57
N GLN A 39 -5.60 2.14 -4.38
CA GLN A 39 -6.42 1.80 -3.23
C GLN A 39 -5.52 1.16 -2.17
N VAL A 40 -5.48 1.78 -0.99
CA VAL A 40 -4.56 1.44 0.09
C VAL A 40 -5.34 1.17 1.36
N ASP A 41 -5.00 0.11 2.10
CA ASP A 41 -5.62 -0.16 3.41
C ASP A 41 -4.93 0.59 4.57
N SER A 42 -5.47 0.44 5.78
CA SER A 42 -4.92 1.04 7.00
C SER A 42 -3.48 0.60 7.33
N ASP A 43 -3.05 -0.55 6.81
CA ASP A 43 -1.70 -1.08 6.98
C ASP A 43 -0.73 -0.60 5.88
N MET A 44 -1.16 0.39 5.08
CA MET A 44 -0.43 0.98 3.95
C MET A 44 -0.13 -0.02 2.83
N LEU A 45 -0.93 -1.08 2.70
CA LEU A 45 -0.82 -2.03 1.61
C LEU A 45 -1.67 -1.56 0.45
N ILE A 46 -1.06 -1.49 -0.73
CA ILE A 46 -1.80 -1.22 -1.96
C ILE A 46 -2.50 -2.53 -2.36
N HIS A 47 -3.79 -2.49 -2.65
CA HIS A 47 -4.56 -3.65 -3.13
C HIS A 47 -4.76 -3.62 -4.63
N MET A 48 -4.90 -2.41 -5.18
CA MET A 48 -5.19 -2.17 -6.59
C MET A 48 -4.59 -0.85 -7.01
N ILE A 49 -4.07 -0.81 -8.24
CA ILE A 49 -3.69 0.43 -8.92
C ILE A 49 -4.52 0.52 -10.20
N ILE A 50 -5.29 1.59 -10.38
CA ILE A 50 -5.90 1.89 -11.66
C ILE A 50 -4.88 2.69 -12.47
N ALA A 51 -4.50 2.19 -13.65
CA ALA A 51 -3.63 2.88 -14.61
C ALA A 51 -4.31 2.82 -15.98
N ASP A 52 -4.40 3.96 -16.68
CA ASP A 52 -5.06 4.07 -17.99
C ASP A 52 -6.52 3.54 -17.98
N GLY A 53 -7.23 3.76 -16.86
CA GLY A 53 -8.60 3.28 -16.65
C GLY A 53 -8.73 1.77 -16.41
N LYS A 54 -7.62 1.03 -16.34
CA LYS A 54 -7.61 -0.41 -16.11
C LYS A 54 -7.12 -0.73 -14.70
N PRO A 55 -7.85 -1.57 -13.94
CA PRO A 55 -7.37 -2.03 -12.66
C PRO A 55 -6.22 -3.02 -12.85
N VAL A 56 -5.07 -2.68 -12.29
CA VAL A 56 -3.92 -3.55 -12.08
C VAL A 56 -4.00 -4.04 -10.65
N TYR A 57 -4.50 -5.26 -10.48
CA TYR A 57 -4.47 -5.94 -9.20
C TYR A 57 -3.06 -6.44 -8.93
N MET A 58 -2.53 -6.16 -7.74
CA MET A 58 -1.30 -6.83 -7.36
C MET A 58 -1.56 -8.30 -7.14
N SER A 59 -0.66 -9.13 -7.64
CA SER A 59 -0.67 -10.57 -7.40
C SER A 59 -0.80 -10.83 -5.89
N PRO A 60 -1.68 -11.76 -5.45
CA PRO A 60 -1.83 -12.12 -4.04
C PRO A 60 -0.49 -12.43 -3.37
N LYS A 61 0.43 -13.09 -4.09
CA LYS A 61 1.79 -13.39 -3.61
C LYS A 61 2.60 -12.12 -3.31
N VAL A 62 2.40 -11.05 -4.09
CA VAL A 62 3.07 -9.76 -3.89
C VAL A 62 2.45 -9.03 -2.70
N VAL A 63 1.13 -9.07 -2.56
CA VAL A 63 0.42 -8.51 -1.39
C VAL A 63 0.87 -9.22 -0.11
N ASP A 64 0.94 -10.56 -0.11
CA ASP A 64 1.41 -11.35 1.02
C ASP A 64 2.87 -11.08 1.36
N ALA A 65 3.73 -10.91 0.35
CA ALA A 65 5.11 -10.52 0.57
C ALA A 65 5.23 -9.12 1.19
N LEU A 66 4.43 -8.15 0.74
CA LEU A 66 4.41 -6.79 1.29
C LEU A 66 3.87 -6.76 2.72
N LYS A 67 2.83 -7.55 3.03
CA LYS A 67 2.33 -7.76 4.40
C LYS A 67 3.45 -8.21 5.33
N ARG A 68 4.17 -9.26 4.92
CA ARG A 68 5.25 -9.84 5.72
C ARG A 68 6.39 -8.85 5.95
N VAL A 69 6.71 -8.03 4.95
CA VAL A 69 7.69 -6.94 5.10
C VAL A 69 7.18 -5.86 6.07
N SER A 70 5.90 -5.49 6.01
CA SER A 70 5.29 -4.52 6.94
C SER A 70 5.34 -5.01 8.39
N GLU A 71 4.96 -6.26 8.63
CA GLU A 71 5.03 -6.93 9.93
C GLU A 71 6.46 -6.93 10.49
N ILE A 72 7.45 -7.30 9.68
CA ILE A 72 8.86 -7.27 10.07
C ILE A 72 9.30 -5.84 10.43
N LYS A 73 8.94 -4.84 9.61
CA LYS A 73 9.27 -3.43 9.90
C LYS A 73 8.63 -2.94 11.20
N ARG A 74 7.42 -3.39 11.51
CA ARG A 74 6.73 -3.06 12.76
C ARG A 74 7.44 -3.72 13.95
N PHE A 75 7.73 -5.00 13.86
CA PHE A 75 8.48 -5.74 14.89
C PHE A 75 9.84 -5.10 15.19
N LEU A 76 10.60 -4.75 14.15
CA LEU A 76 11.90 -4.09 14.30
C LEU A 76 11.76 -2.71 14.97
N ARG A 77 10.74 -1.94 14.64
CA ARG A 77 10.45 -0.65 15.29
C ARG A 77 10.06 -0.82 16.76
N GLU A 78 9.27 -1.83 17.09
CA GLU A 78 8.87 -2.11 18.48
C GLU A 78 10.06 -2.61 19.32
N LYS A 79 10.94 -3.44 18.74
CA LYS A 79 12.19 -3.87 19.36
C LYS A 79 13.15 -2.71 19.57
N ALA A 80 13.33 -1.84 18.58
CA ALA A 80 14.19 -0.66 18.70
C ALA A 80 13.71 0.35 19.75
N LYS A 81 12.42 0.34 20.11
CA LYS A 81 11.85 1.18 21.18
C LYS A 81 12.02 0.60 22.60
N ARG A 82 12.52 -0.63 22.75
CA ARG A 82 12.90 -1.19 24.05
C ARG A 82 14.42 -1.01 24.21
N PRO A 83 14.90 0.04 24.90
CA PRO A 83 16.30 0.05 25.31
C PRO A 83 16.52 -1.16 26.21
N GLU A 84 17.58 -1.93 25.94
CA GLU A 84 18.06 -2.98 26.85
C GLU A 84 18.21 -2.36 28.25
N ARG A 85 17.51 -2.95 29.22
CA ARG A 85 17.68 -2.65 30.64
C ARG A 85 18.81 -3.50 31.19
#